data_AF-A0A6A3CNV7-F1
#
_entry.id   AF-A0A6A3CNV7-F1
#
_cell.length_a   1.000
_cell.length_b   1.000
_cell.length_c   1.000
_cell.angle_alpha   90.00
_cell.angle_beta   90.00
_cell.angle_gamma   90.00
#
_symmetry.space_group_name_H-M   'P 1'
#
loop_
_entity.id
_entity.type
_entity.pdbx_description
1 polymer ?
#
loop_
_entity_poly.entity_id
_entity_poly.type
_entity_poly.pdbx_seq_one_letter_code
_entity_poly.pdbx_strand_id
1 'polypeptide(L)'
;MLKIDMQAGKDVVACLNEAMDRKGIDMRVSALVNDTVATLAGARYWEDDVMVAVILGTGTNACYVERMDAIPKLQGDFSPSGRTIVNLEWGAFRKGLPLTVFDRDMDAASINPGEQANSTF
;
A
#
# COMPACT_ATOMS: atom_id res chain seq x y z
N MET A 1 0.69 -22.30 -18.04
CA MET A 1 0.51 -21.54 -16.79
C MET A 1 1.87 -21.12 -16.24
N LEU A 2 2.04 -19.84 -15.87
CA LEU A 2 3.21 -19.36 -15.14
C LEU A 2 3.19 -20.00 -13.74
N LYS A 3 4.29 -20.64 -13.35
CA LYS A 3 4.49 -21.15 -11.99
C LYS A 3 5.53 -20.29 -11.31
N ILE A 4 5.13 -19.63 -10.24
CA ILE A 4 5.97 -18.77 -9.42
C ILE A 4 6.20 -19.50 -8.10
N ASP A 5 7.46 -19.71 -7.73
CA ASP A 5 7.83 -20.32 -6.44
C ASP A 5 8.05 -19.20 -5.41
N MET A 6 6.95 -18.76 -4.80
CA MET A 6 6.98 -17.75 -3.73
C MET A 6 7.08 -18.41 -2.37
N GLN A 7 8.00 -17.92 -1.55
CA GLN A 7 8.17 -18.30 -0.15
C GLN A 7 8.40 -17.04 0.68
N ALA A 8 8.05 -17.07 1.96
CA ALA A 8 8.30 -15.95 2.86
C ALA A 8 9.79 -15.56 2.85
N GLY A 9 10.07 -14.27 2.72
CA GLY A 9 11.44 -13.74 2.65
C GLY A 9 12.07 -13.75 1.24
N LYS A 10 11.41 -14.28 0.21
CA LYS A 10 11.87 -14.14 -1.19
C LYS A 10 11.33 -12.86 -1.82
N ASP A 11 12.11 -12.27 -2.71
CA ASP A 11 11.68 -11.16 -3.56
C ASP A 11 10.70 -11.67 -4.63
N VAL A 12 9.43 -11.29 -4.48
CA VAL A 12 8.34 -11.66 -5.39
C VAL A 12 8.56 -11.16 -6.82
N VAL A 13 9.24 -10.02 -7.00
CA VAL A 13 9.55 -9.45 -8.32
C VAL A 13 10.56 -10.33 -9.04
N ALA A 14 11.63 -10.72 -8.35
CA ALA A 14 12.61 -11.66 -8.88
C ALA A 14 11.96 -12.99 -9.27
N CYS A 15 11.15 -13.57 -8.37
CA CYS A 15 10.46 -14.84 -8.64
C CYS A 15 9.54 -14.78 -9.87
N LEU A 16 8.84 -13.66 -10.09
CA LEU A 16 7.98 -13.48 -11.26
C LEU A 16 8.79 -13.29 -12.54
N ASN A 17 9.87 -12.50 -12.52
CA ASN A 17 10.77 -12.34 -13.68
C ASN A 17 11.37 -13.70 -14.09
N GLU A 18 11.90 -14.48 -13.15
CA GLU A 18 12.41 -15.82 -13.43
C GLU A 18 11.35 -16.75 -14.02
N ALA A 19 10.09 -16.62 -13.58
CA ALA A 19 8.98 -17.40 -14.12
C ALA A 19 8.67 -17.01 -15.58
N MET A 20 8.76 -15.73 -15.92
CA MET A 20 8.61 -15.23 -17.29
C MET A 20 9.77 -15.70 -18.18
N ASP A 21 11.00 -15.65 -17.69
CA ASP A 21 12.20 -16.15 -18.40
C ASP A 21 12.08 -17.64 -18.72
N ARG A 22 11.68 -18.48 -17.74
CA ARG A 22 11.43 -19.92 -17.96
C ARG A 22 10.37 -20.21 -19.02
N LYS A 23 9.51 -19.23 -19.33
CA LYS A 23 8.45 -19.35 -20.33
C LYS A 23 8.78 -18.65 -21.64
N GLY A 24 9.95 -18.00 -21.75
CA GLY A 24 10.32 -17.21 -22.92
C GLY A 24 9.38 -16.03 -23.17
N ILE A 25 8.80 -15.46 -22.11
CA ILE A 25 7.95 -14.27 -22.21
C ILE A 25 8.85 -13.04 -22.15
N ASP A 26 8.88 -12.26 -23.23
CA ASP A 26 9.64 -11.00 -23.31
C ASP A 26 8.92 -9.87 -22.56
N MET A 27 8.97 -9.92 -21.23
CA MET A 27 8.39 -8.91 -20.34
C MET A 27 9.18 -8.84 -19.04
N ARG A 28 9.22 -7.65 -18.43
CA ARG A 28 9.91 -7.42 -17.15
C ARG A 28 9.04 -6.62 -16.20
N VAL A 29 9.01 -7.04 -14.95
CA VAL A 29 8.38 -6.26 -13.87
C VAL A 29 9.25 -5.05 -13.56
N SER A 30 8.72 -3.85 -13.79
CA SER A 30 9.41 -2.57 -13.56
C SER A 30 9.17 -2.00 -12.17
N ALA A 31 8.03 -2.31 -11.56
CA ALA A 31 7.65 -1.82 -10.24
C ALA A 31 6.73 -2.82 -9.52
N LEU A 32 6.88 -2.88 -8.20
CA LEU A 32 5.91 -3.46 -7.28
C LEU A 32 5.18 -2.30 -6.60
N VAL A 33 3.85 -2.29 -6.68
CA VAL A 33 3.05 -1.12 -6.29
C VAL A 33 1.89 -1.54 -5.39
N ASN A 34 1.62 -0.76 -4.36
CA ASN A 34 0.40 -0.86 -3.55
C ASN A 34 -0.81 -0.30 -4.35
N ASP A 35 -1.99 -0.88 -4.17
CA ASP A 35 -3.22 -0.52 -4.87
C ASP A 35 -3.65 0.96 -4.68
N THR A 36 -3.53 1.49 -3.47
CA THR A 36 -3.86 2.89 -3.14
C THR A 36 -2.85 3.85 -3.79
N VAL A 37 -1.57 3.47 -3.81
CA VAL A 37 -0.51 4.20 -4.55
C VAL A 37 -0.78 4.20 -6.05
N ALA A 38 -1.19 3.06 -6.62
CA ALA A 38 -1.57 2.96 -8.02
C ALA A 38 -2.79 3.84 -8.35
N THR A 39 -3.75 3.92 -7.44
CA THR A 39 -4.92 4.82 -7.55
C THR A 39 -4.49 6.28 -7.63
N LEU A 40 -3.56 6.70 -6.76
CA LEU A 40 -3.01 8.06 -6.80
C LEU A 40 -2.26 8.32 -8.11
N ALA A 41 -1.37 7.41 -8.50
CA ALA A 41 -0.58 7.55 -9.72
C ALA A 41 -1.46 7.62 -10.98
N GLY A 42 -2.50 6.79 -11.06
CA GLY A 42 -3.45 6.79 -12.17
C GLY A 42 -4.28 8.06 -12.25
N ALA A 43 -4.74 8.60 -11.12
CA ALA A 43 -5.46 9.87 -11.09
C ALA A 43 -4.54 11.05 -11.46
N ARG A 44 -3.32 11.05 -10.92
CA ARG A 44 -2.33 12.11 -11.14
C ARG A 44 -1.76 12.13 -12.55
N TYR A 45 -1.85 11.03 -13.28
CA TYR A 45 -1.56 11.00 -14.72
C TYR A 45 -2.46 11.95 -15.54
N TRP A 46 -3.70 12.16 -15.08
CA TRP A 46 -4.66 13.05 -15.74
C TRP A 46 -4.74 14.44 -15.10
N GLU A 47 -4.50 14.53 -13.79
CA GLU A 47 -4.62 15.77 -13.02
C GLU A 47 -3.45 15.94 -12.05
N ASP A 48 -2.55 16.88 -12.36
CA ASP A 48 -1.33 17.15 -11.60
C ASP A 48 -1.60 17.74 -10.21
N ASP A 49 -2.84 18.15 -9.90
CA ASP A 49 -3.20 18.64 -8.56
C ASP A 49 -3.67 17.53 -7.60
N VAL A 50 -3.73 16.27 -8.04
CA VAL A 50 -4.09 15.14 -7.16
C VAL A 50 -2.99 14.88 -6.13
N MET A 51 -3.29 15.10 -4.85
CA MET A 51 -2.33 14.95 -3.74
C MET A 51 -2.63 13.79 -2.80
N VAL A 52 -3.84 13.24 -2.81
CA VAL A 52 -4.32 12.20 -1.90
C VAL A 52 -5.16 11.19 -2.69
N ALA A 53 -5.03 9.91 -2.34
CA ALA A 53 -5.94 8.86 -2.76
C ALA A 53 -6.45 8.09 -1.53
N VAL A 54 -7.72 7.71 -1.58
CA VAL A 54 -8.39 6.96 -0.52
C VAL A 54 -9.15 5.80 -1.14
N ILE A 55 -9.00 4.62 -0.57
CA ILE A 55 -9.82 3.45 -0.86
C ILE A 55 -10.85 3.30 0.25
N LEU A 56 -12.12 3.22 -0.14
CA LEU A 56 -13.28 2.94 0.71
C LEU A 56 -14.03 1.76 0.09
N GLY A 57 -13.78 0.56 0.60
CA GLY A 57 -14.41 -0.67 0.14
C GLY A 57 -14.40 -1.72 1.25
N THR A 58 -14.20 -2.99 0.89
CA THR A 58 -14.06 -4.08 1.87
C THR A 58 -12.95 -3.82 2.90
N GLY A 59 -11.91 -3.10 2.49
CA GLY A 59 -10.94 -2.49 3.40
C GLY A 59 -10.84 -0.99 3.14
N THR A 60 -10.06 -0.31 3.98
CA THR A 60 -9.73 1.11 3.77
C THR A 60 -8.25 1.36 3.87
N ASN A 61 -7.77 2.24 2.99
CA ASN A 61 -6.42 2.76 3.03
C ASN A 61 -6.37 4.17 2.44
N ALA A 62 -5.31 4.91 2.73
CA ALA A 62 -5.00 6.17 2.07
C ALA A 62 -3.50 6.30 1.80
N CYS A 63 -3.17 7.03 0.74
CA CYS A 63 -1.82 7.49 0.49
C CYS A 63 -1.84 8.94 0.01
N TYR A 64 -0.72 9.64 0.17
CA TYR A 64 -0.60 11.03 -0.24
C TYR A 64 0.81 11.37 -0.71
N VAL A 65 0.94 12.48 -1.44
CA VAL A 65 2.22 13.04 -1.86
C VAL A 65 2.77 13.92 -0.72
N GLU A 66 3.95 13.58 -0.23
CA GLU A 66 4.64 14.28 0.85
C GLU A 66 5.99 14.82 0.38
N ARG A 67 6.43 15.92 0.98
CA ARG A 67 7.80 16.41 0.82
C ARG A 67 8.76 15.49 1.54
N MET A 68 9.82 15.08 0.85
CA MET A 68 10.81 14.18 1.43
C MET A 68 11.54 14.81 2.64
N ASP A 69 11.70 16.14 2.66
CA ASP A 69 12.30 16.88 3.78
C ASP A 69 11.45 16.87 5.06
N ALA A 70 10.16 16.56 4.95
CA ALA A 70 9.23 16.46 6.05
C ALA A 70 9.18 15.06 6.68
N ILE A 71 9.99 14.11 6.18
CA ILE A 71 10.00 12.72 6.61
C ILE A 71 11.34 12.42 7.31
N PRO A 72 11.45 12.55 8.65
CA PRO A 72 12.73 12.41 9.36
C PRO A 72 13.38 11.02 9.24
N LYS A 73 12.58 9.99 8.95
CA LYS A 73 13.04 8.61 8.73
C LYS A 73 13.76 8.42 7.38
N LEU A 74 13.56 9.34 6.42
CA LEU A 74 14.28 9.32 5.15
C LEU A 74 15.57 10.12 5.32
N GLN A 75 16.71 9.44 5.18
CA GLN A 75 18.04 10.04 5.17
C GLN A 75 18.69 9.75 3.82
N GLY A 76 19.35 10.73 3.20
CA GLY A 76 20.10 10.55 1.94
C GLY A 76 19.56 11.34 0.76
N ASP A 77 19.90 10.88 -0.47
CA ASP A 77 19.61 11.57 -1.72
C ASP A 77 18.11 11.56 -2.04
N PHE A 78 17.53 12.76 -2.10
CA PHE A 78 16.15 12.97 -2.48
C PHE A 78 15.97 12.85 -3.99
N SER A 79 14.78 12.43 -4.42
CA SER A 79 14.44 12.53 -5.84
C SER A 79 14.54 13.99 -6.29
N PRO A 80 14.83 14.27 -7.57
CA PRO A 80 14.89 15.64 -8.09
C PRO A 80 13.63 16.47 -7.83
N SER A 81 12.48 15.81 -7.66
CA SER A 81 11.21 16.48 -7.36
C SER A 81 11.06 16.92 -5.89
N GLY A 82 11.89 16.39 -4.99
CA GLY A 82 11.78 16.58 -3.54
C GLY A 82 10.51 15.97 -2.92
N ARG A 83 9.74 15.19 -3.67
CA ARG A 83 8.46 14.60 -3.25
C ARG A 83 8.49 13.08 -3.35
N THR A 84 7.70 12.43 -2.49
CA THR A 84 7.48 10.99 -2.47
C THR A 84 6.03 10.68 -2.14
N ILE A 85 5.55 9.48 -2.48
CA ILE A 85 4.23 9.00 -2.04
C ILE A 85 4.41 8.25 -0.72
N VAL A 86 3.61 8.61 0.28
CA VAL A 86 3.51 7.90 1.55
C VAL A 86 2.24 7.09 1.55
N ASN A 87 2.37 5.77 1.51
CA ASN A 87 1.29 4.85 1.84
C ASN A 87 1.12 4.80 3.36
N LEU A 88 -0.07 5.11 3.86
CA LEU A 88 -0.32 5.21 5.29
C LEU A 88 -0.64 3.86 5.93
N GLU A 89 -1.25 2.93 5.18
CA GLU A 89 -1.86 1.72 5.74
C GLU A 89 -2.75 2.05 6.95
N TRP A 90 -3.61 3.05 6.78
CA TRP A 90 -4.27 3.73 7.91
C TRP A 90 -5.37 2.93 8.59
N GLY A 91 -5.67 1.72 8.10
CA GLY A 91 -6.69 0.85 8.67
C GLY A 91 -6.39 0.49 10.13
N ALA A 92 -5.10 0.46 10.51
CA ALA A 92 -4.64 0.22 11.87
C ALA A 92 -4.77 1.43 12.81
N PHE A 93 -5.21 2.59 12.31
CA PHE A 93 -5.45 3.77 13.15
C PHE A 93 -6.59 3.51 14.15
N ARG A 94 -6.43 3.92 15.40
CA ARG A 94 -7.38 3.60 16.48
C ARG A 94 -7.61 4.72 17.50
N LYS A 95 -6.83 5.79 17.43
CA LYS A 95 -6.82 6.82 18.47
C LYS A 95 -7.98 7.79 18.25
N GLY A 96 -8.84 7.94 19.25
CA GLY A 96 -9.95 8.90 19.21
C GLY A 96 -11.18 8.42 18.45
N LEU A 97 -11.27 7.13 18.10
CA LEU A 97 -12.48 6.54 17.52
C LEU A 97 -13.56 6.38 18.60
N PRO A 98 -14.81 6.77 18.35
CA PRO A 98 -15.91 6.59 19.28
C PRO A 98 -16.43 5.14 19.25
N LEU A 99 -15.61 4.19 19.67
CA LEU A 99 -15.93 2.75 19.60
C LEU A 99 -17.06 2.39 20.56
N THR A 100 -18.08 1.74 20.02
CA THR A 100 -19.21 1.17 20.74
C THR A 100 -18.89 -0.22 21.30
N VAL A 101 -19.87 -0.84 21.97
CA VAL A 101 -19.75 -2.24 22.41
C VAL A 101 -19.73 -3.22 21.22
N PHE A 102 -20.47 -2.92 20.15
CA PHE A 102 -20.55 -3.77 18.97
C PHE A 102 -19.22 -3.83 18.22
N ASP A 103 -18.51 -2.70 18.13
CA ASP A 103 -17.20 -2.63 17.49
C ASP A 103 -16.17 -3.48 18.25
N ARG A 104 -16.23 -3.46 19.58
CA ARG A 104 -15.32 -4.24 20.45
C ARG A 104 -15.58 -5.73 20.38
N ASP A 105 -16.86 -6.13 20.36
CA ASP A 105 -17.25 -7.53 20.27
C ASP A 105 -16.83 -8.11 18.90
N MET A 106 -17.00 -7.31 17.83
CA MET A 106 -16.54 -7.67 16.49
C MET A 106 -15.02 -7.77 16.39
N ASP A 107 -14.27 -6.81 16.95
CA ASP A 107 -12.81 -6.84 17.00
C ASP A 107 -12.31 -8.10 17.75
N ALA A 108 -12.90 -8.39 18.92
CA ALA A 108 -12.55 -9.56 19.72
C ALA A 108 -12.84 -10.90 19.03
N ALA A 109 -13.85 -10.95 18.15
CA ALA A 109 -14.20 -12.13 17.36
C ALA A 109 -13.42 -12.25 16.04
N SER A 110 -12.60 -11.25 15.69
CA SER A 110 -11.88 -11.22 14.43
C SER A 110 -10.67 -12.17 14.41
N ILE A 111 -10.12 -12.40 13.21
CA ILE A 111 -8.89 -13.19 13.05
C ILE A 111 -7.67 -12.48 13.66
N ASN A 112 -7.68 -11.13 13.66
CA ASN A 112 -6.59 -10.30 14.15
C ASN A 112 -7.09 -9.29 15.22
N PRO A 113 -7.46 -9.74 16.43
CA PRO A 113 -7.99 -8.84 17.46
C PRO A 113 -7.02 -7.71 17.82
N GLY A 114 -7.52 -6.48 17.88
CA GLY A 114 -6.75 -5.28 18.19
C GLY A 114 -6.02 -4.67 16.99
N GLU A 115 -6.15 -5.27 15.80
CA GLU A 115 -5.63 -4.74 14.54
C GLU A 115 -6.76 -4.19 13.67
N GLN A 116 -6.43 -3.31 12.71
CA GLN A 116 -7.37 -2.82 11.71
C GLN A 116 -8.65 -2.13 12.23
N ALA A 117 -8.60 -1.48 13.41
CA ALA A 117 -9.76 -0.88 14.06
C ALA A 117 -10.52 0.20 13.25
N ASN A 118 -9.88 0.83 12.26
CA ASN A 118 -10.52 1.82 11.36
C ASN A 118 -11.06 1.19 10.07
N SER A 119 -10.95 -0.14 9.91
CA SER A 119 -11.44 -0.89 8.75
C SER A 119 -12.79 -1.57 9.00
N THR A 120 -13.34 -1.36 10.19
CA THR A 120 -14.58 -1.96 10.66
C THR A 120 -15.75 -1.06 10.25
N PHE A 121 -16.38 -1.38 9.11
CA PHE A 121 -17.60 -0.72 8.60
C PHE A 121 -18.82 -1.62 8.78
#